data_AF-A0A954A8B6-F1
#
_entry.id   AF-A0A954A8B6-F1
#
_cell.length_a   1.000
_cell.length_b   1.000
_cell.length_c   1.000
_cell.angle_alpha   90.00
_cell.angle_beta   90.00
_cell.angle_gamma   90.00
#
_symmetry.space_group_name_H-M   'P 1'
#
loop_
_entity.id
_entity.type
_entity.pdbx_description
1 polymer ?
#
loop_
_entity_poly.entity_id
_entity_poly.type
_entity_poly.pdbx_seq_one_letter_code
_entity_poly.pdbx_strand_id
1 'polypeptide(L)'
;EAEDSGKLDEAREEALEAKKAAKEAKADKYATEDWNTGEGHLAKAEEKESARYYGRAQKAFIQARRNAQKNSAALEEIFGMKEEYEKVREQAKKAGAETLLKASFQETEERFANAVERLEEGKKSSKGMMRNAVDDMKLIVEQVEKKKKIKQRAEEAKAEELAAEQRAIEAEAEQHAAVDMDYARTGLRQASQALEDGKFETAERGFLRAKNDFAFAIDNAQRAKQGLEIVQRPADSGDGENNGLDNGDDWGSGEIDPGGIVKPTPGGGDVEPEYGLGDINSALARLFQGSHVYSGGMLQLSYNEDGQSLSKDVAVGLGKIGENVVFTGKEHTATDAYSVAGNYEGFFVVKAGYKNKIKMVADIQFQLFGATQTHFLELLLLWNPSTQSGYALQIGQSGISGISYKDGNPTAGKKSKYTKDANRWLDRKVSHTFEIIIKPEEGARSGDDADRELTVAFDGEMIIQMKANSWSHGFCGMRWKDAKWYAKSLELTGELDEDWAKDALKKVGSGDSGGSGGGSLDF
;
A
#
# COMPACT_ATOMS: atom_id res chain seq x y z
N GLU A 1 16.52 -93.11 -19.74
CA GLU A 1 15.33 -92.51 -19.09
C GLU A 1 15.63 -92.01 -17.68
N ALA A 2 16.24 -92.78 -16.77
CA ALA A 2 16.60 -92.29 -15.42
C ALA A 2 17.64 -91.14 -15.35
N GLU A 3 18.53 -91.02 -16.33
CA GLU A 3 19.53 -89.92 -16.40
C GLU A 3 18.96 -88.59 -16.93
N ASP A 4 17.87 -88.63 -17.70
CA ASP A 4 17.21 -87.45 -18.28
C ASP A 4 16.14 -86.89 -17.34
N SER A 5 15.49 -87.75 -16.55
CA SER A 5 14.56 -87.32 -15.50
C SER A 5 15.28 -86.60 -14.35
N GLY A 6 16.46 -87.09 -13.94
CA GLY A 6 17.26 -86.44 -12.88
C GLY A 6 17.72 -85.02 -13.25
N LYS A 7 18.11 -84.79 -14.51
CA LYS A 7 18.48 -83.46 -15.01
C LYS A 7 17.30 -82.52 -15.14
N LEU A 8 16.10 -83.07 -15.38
CA LEU A 8 14.87 -82.30 -15.42
C LEU A 8 14.47 -81.82 -14.04
N ASP A 9 14.52 -82.71 -13.05
CA ASP A 9 14.19 -82.41 -11.66
C ASP A 9 15.17 -81.42 -11.03
N GLU A 10 16.47 -81.58 -11.29
CA GLU A 10 17.51 -80.64 -10.85
C GLU A 10 17.32 -79.24 -11.46
N ALA A 11 17.09 -79.14 -12.77
CA ALA A 11 16.83 -77.87 -13.44
C ALA A 11 15.54 -77.18 -12.93
N ARG A 12 14.52 -77.98 -12.58
CA ARG A 12 13.26 -77.48 -12.01
C ARG A 12 13.48 -76.92 -10.60
N GLU A 13 14.21 -77.65 -9.75
CA GLU A 13 14.52 -77.22 -8.39
C GLU A 13 15.33 -75.92 -8.39
N GLU A 14 16.37 -75.84 -9.22
CA GLU A 14 17.19 -74.64 -9.40
C GLU A 14 16.38 -73.41 -9.86
N ALA A 15 15.43 -73.60 -10.78
CA ALA A 15 14.56 -72.52 -11.27
C ALA A 15 13.58 -72.04 -10.19
N LEU A 16 13.04 -72.96 -9.38
CA LEU A 16 12.14 -72.63 -8.26
C LEU A 16 12.89 -71.95 -7.12
N GLU A 17 14.12 -72.36 -6.83
CA GLU A 17 14.98 -71.69 -5.85
C GLU A 17 15.33 -70.27 -6.31
N ALA A 18 15.68 -70.09 -7.59
CA ALA A 18 15.91 -68.77 -8.17
C ALA A 18 14.66 -67.89 -8.12
N LYS A 19 13.46 -68.44 -8.40
CA LYS A 19 12.17 -67.74 -8.26
C LYS A 19 11.91 -67.31 -6.82
N LYS A 20 12.17 -68.19 -5.85
CA LYS A 20 12.02 -67.88 -4.41
C LYS A 20 12.98 -66.76 -4.00
N ALA A 21 14.26 -66.86 -4.35
CA ALA A 21 15.25 -65.83 -4.03
C ALA A 21 14.97 -64.49 -4.73
N ALA A 22 14.43 -64.50 -5.95
CA ALA A 22 13.97 -63.30 -6.64
C ALA A 22 12.75 -62.69 -5.95
N LYS A 23 11.81 -63.52 -5.47
CA LYS A 23 10.63 -63.07 -4.73
C LYS A 23 10.97 -62.48 -3.37
N GLU A 24 11.93 -63.06 -2.65
CA GLU A 24 12.47 -62.50 -1.39
C GLU A 24 13.10 -61.11 -1.62
N ALA A 25 13.73 -60.90 -2.77
CA ALA A 25 14.22 -59.59 -3.21
C ALA A 25 13.12 -58.65 -3.75
N LYS A 26 11.84 -59.05 -3.68
CA LYS A 26 10.68 -58.31 -4.22
C LYS A 26 10.82 -57.99 -5.72
N ALA A 27 11.39 -58.90 -6.50
CA ALA A 27 11.61 -58.70 -7.93
C ALA A 27 10.30 -58.61 -8.74
N ASP A 28 9.22 -59.18 -8.23
CA ASP A 28 7.85 -59.00 -8.72
C ASP A 28 7.39 -57.52 -8.65
N LYS A 29 7.95 -56.72 -7.73
CA LYS A 29 7.68 -55.27 -7.64
C LYS A 29 8.74 -54.39 -8.32
N TYR A 30 10.01 -54.76 -8.22
CA TYR A 30 11.13 -53.86 -8.59
C TYR A 30 11.87 -54.24 -9.89
N ALA A 31 11.52 -55.37 -10.50
CA ALA A 31 12.06 -55.84 -11.77
C ALA A 31 10.98 -56.61 -12.56
N THR A 32 9.79 -56.00 -12.67
CA THR A 32 8.55 -56.65 -13.14
C THR A 32 8.67 -57.27 -14.52
N GLU A 33 9.43 -56.66 -15.43
CA GLU A 33 9.66 -57.17 -16.79
C GLU A 33 10.50 -58.46 -16.79
N ASP A 34 11.61 -58.48 -16.05
CA ASP A 34 12.45 -59.67 -15.89
C ASP A 34 11.72 -60.77 -15.10
N TRP A 35 10.94 -60.39 -14.09
CA TRP A 35 10.08 -61.30 -13.33
C TRP A 35 9.04 -62.00 -14.23
N ASN A 36 8.32 -61.23 -15.05
CA ASN A 36 7.33 -61.76 -16.00
C ASN A 36 7.98 -62.63 -17.08
N THR A 37 9.18 -62.29 -17.52
CA THR A 37 9.98 -63.13 -18.43
C THR A 37 10.34 -64.47 -17.77
N GLY A 38 10.71 -64.45 -16.49
CA GLY A 38 10.96 -65.65 -15.69
C GLY A 38 9.72 -66.54 -15.54
N GLU A 39 8.58 -65.95 -15.16
CA GLU A 39 7.29 -66.67 -15.09
C GLU A 39 6.88 -67.27 -16.44
N GLY A 40 7.05 -66.52 -17.53
CA GLY A 40 6.73 -67.00 -18.88
C GLY A 40 7.64 -68.15 -19.35
N HIS A 41 8.91 -68.18 -18.95
CA HIS A 41 9.80 -69.30 -19.22
C HIS A 41 9.53 -70.50 -18.32
N LEU A 42 9.16 -70.27 -17.05
CA LEU A 42 8.80 -71.33 -16.11
C LEU A 42 7.54 -72.07 -16.58
N ALA A 43 6.48 -71.33 -16.97
CA ALA A 43 5.25 -71.92 -17.49
C ALA A 43 5.50 -72.77 -18.75
N LYS A 44 6.36 -72.29 -19.67
CA LYS A 44 6.76 -73.06 -20.86
C LYS A 44 7.61 -74.28 -20.53
N ALA A 45 8.35 -74.25 -19.42
CA ALA A 45 9.16 -75.39 -18.96
C ALA A 45 8.29 -76.49 -18.36
N GLU A 46 7.25 -76.11 -17.63
CA GLU A 46 6.23 -77.01 -17.06
C GLU A 46 5.37 -77.63 -18.15
N GLU A 47 4.93 -76.85 -19.15
CA GLU A 47 4.13 -77.35 -20.28
C GLU A 47 4.90 -78.35 -21.16
N LYS A 48 6.20 -78.15 -21.35
CA LYS A 48 7.02 -78.91 -22.31
C LYS A 48 8.00 -79.88 -21.66
N GLU A 49 7.95 -80.03 -20.34
CA GLU A 49 8.89 -80.84 -19.55
C GLU A 49 10.34 -80.65 -20.02
N SER A 50 10.83 -79.41 -20.00
CA SER A 50 12.09 -79.06 -20.67
C SER A 50 13.09 -78.35 -19.75
N ALA A 51 14.19 -79.06 -19.44
CA ALA A 51 15.33 -78.54 -18.68
C ALA A 51 15.90 -77.24 -19.31
N ARG A 52 15.84 -77.10 -20.63
CA ARG A 52 16.28 -75.89 -21.34
C ARG A 52 15.45 -74.66 -20.98
N TYR A 53 14.13 -74.81 -20.84
CA TYR A 53 13.26 -73.71 -20.46
C TYR A 53 13.37 -73.40 -18.96
N TYR A 54 13.57 -74.42 -18.11
CA TYR A 54 13.90 -74.21 -16.70
C TYR A 54 15.19 -73.40 -16.51
N GLY A 55 16.27 -73.73 -17.24
CA GLY A 55 17.52 -72.95 -17.21
C GLY A 55 17.37 -71.51 -17.74
N ARG A 56 16.40 -71.24 -18.63
CA ARG A 56 16.05 -69.87 -19.05
C ARG A 56 15.27 -69.12 -17.98
N ALA A 57 14.32 -69.78 -17.33
CA ALA A 57 13.58 -69.22 -16.21
C ALA A 57 14.51 -68.87 -15.04
N GLN A 58 15.41 -69.77 -14.67
CA GLN A 58 16.44 -69.55 -13.64
C GLN A 58 17.27 -68.29 -13.95
N LYS A 59 17.81 -68.16 -15.17
CA LYS A 59 18.59 -66.97 -15.58
C LYS A 59 17.76 -65.68 -15.50
N ALA A 60 16.51 -65.71 -15.93
CA ALA A 60 15.61 -64.57 -15.85
C ALA A 60 15.30 -64.18 -14.39
N PHE A 61 15.04 -65.15 -13.50
CA PHE A 61 14.84 -64.86 -12.07
C PHE A 61 16.12 -64.35 -11.38
N ILE A 62 17.31 -64.86 -11.71
CA ILE A 62 18.59 -64.31 -11.22
C ILE A 62 18.78 -62.86 -11.68
N GLN A 63 18.44 -62.58 -12.93
CA GLN A 63 18.52 -61.22 -13.49
C GLN A 63 17.50 -60.29 -12.83
N ALA A 64 16.26 -60.75 -12.64
CA ALA A 64 15.22 -60.04 -11.92
C ALA A 64 15.66 -59.71 -10.48
N ARG A 65 16.26 -60.67 -9.76
CA ARG A 65 16.81 -60.46 -8.42
C ARG A 65 17.90 -59.38 -8.41
N ARG A 66 18.85 -59.43 -9.34
CA ARG A 66 19.93 -58.43 -9.45
C ARG A 66 19.39 -57.04 -9.78
N ASN A 67 18.41 -56.95 -10.68
CA ASN A 67 17.80 -55.67 -11.04
C ASN A 67 16.93 -55.11 -9.91
N ALA A 68 16.20 -55.97 -9.20
CA ALA A 68 15.45 -55.60 -8.01
C ALA A 68 16.36 -55.05 -6.91
N GLN A 69 17.50 -55.71 -6.62
CA GLN A 69 18.47 -55.24 -5.64
C GLN A 69 19.12 -53.90 -6.03
N LYS A 70 19.30 -53.63 -7.33
CA LYS A 70 19.85 -52.35 -7.83
C LYS A 70 18.83 -51.21 -7.79
N ASN A 71 17.55 -51.51 -8.04
CA ASN A 71 16.51 -50.50 -8.25
C ASN A 71 15.56 -50.32 -7.05
N SER A 72 15.58 -51.23 -6.07
CA SER A 72 14.62 -51.27 -4.95
C SER A 72 14.53 -49.95 -4.20
N ALA A 73 15.66 -49.36 -3.78
CA ALA A 73 15.66 -48.11 -3.04
C ALA A 73 15.08 -46.93 -3.84
N ALA A 74 15.37 -46.85 -5.14
CA ALA A 74 14.87 -45.79 -6.00
C ALA A 74 13.37 -45.94 -6.30
N LEU A 75 12.91 -47.17 -6.52
CA LEU A 75 11.50 -47.47 -6.77
C LEU A 75 10.65 -47.38 -5.51
N GLU A 76 11.16 -47.79 -4.34
CA GLU A 76 10.48 -47.60 -3.05
C GLU A 76 10.21 -46.12 -2.77
N GLU A 77 11.18 -45.23 -3.06
CA GLU A 77 10.96 -43.79 -2.89
C GLU A 77 9.93 -43.24 -3.89
N ILE A 78 9.92 -43.72 -5.14
CA ILE A 78 8.91 -43.32 -6.14
C ILE A 78 7.52 -43.81 -5.73
N PHE A 79 7.37 -45.06 -5.31
CA PHE A 79 6.09 -45.58 -4.83
C PHE A 79 5.61 -44.83 -3.59
N GLY A 80 6.51 -44.54 -2.64
CA GLY A 80 6.21 -43.72 -1.47
C GLY A 80 5.72 -42.33 -1.85
N MET A 81 6.34 -41.68 -2.83
CA MET A 81 5.88 -40.37 -3.33
C MET A 81 4.53 -40.46 -4.07
N LYS A 82 4.23 -41.54 -4.80
CA LYS A 82 2.90 -41.76 -5.41
C LYS A 82 1.81 -41.89 -4.35
N GLU A 83 2.06 -42.70 -3.31
CA GLU A 83 1.12 -42.86 -2.20
C GLU A 83 0.94 -41.57 -1.39
N GLU A 84 2.03 -40.86 -1.10
CA GLU A 84 1.99 -39.58 -0.39
C GLU A 84 1.24 -38.52 -1.21
N TYR A 85 1.50 -38.43 -2.51
CA TYR A 85 0.81 -37.51 -3.39
C TYR A 85 -0.71 -37.75 -3.38
N GLU A 86 -1.18 -38.99 -3.60
CA GLU A 86 -2.61 -39.28 -3.59
C GLU A 86 -3.25 -38.99 -2.22
N LYS A 87 -2.53 -39.27 -1.13
CA LYS A 87 -3.00 -38.94 0.22
C LYS A 87 -3.19 -37.43 0.41
N VAL A 88 -2.19 -36.62 0.01
CA VAL A 88 -2.25 -35.16 0.16
C VAL A 88 -3.25 -34.54 -0.83
N ARG A 89 -3.35 -35.11 -2.04
CA ARG A 89 -4.35 -34.73 -3.05
C ARG A 89 -5.78 -34.93 -2.54
N GLU A 90 -6.08 -36.08 -1.95
CA GLU A 90 -7.39 -36.34 -1.33
C GLU A 90 -7.65 -35.40 -0.14
N GLN A 91 -6.63 -35.05 0.63
CA GLN A 91 -6.74 -34.02 1.67
C GLN A 91 -7.04 -32.64 1.08
N ALA A 92 -6.37 -32.25 -0.01
CA ALA A 92 -6.61 -30.99 -0.70
C ALA A 92 -8.03 -30.91 -1.29
N LYS A 93 -8.51 -32.00 -1.90
CA LYS A 93 -9.91 -32.10 -2.37
C LYS A 93 -10.92 -31.96 -1.25
N LYS A 94 -10.74 -32.72 -0.15
CA LYS A 94 -11.59 -32.61 1.05
C LYS A 94 -11.55 -31.21 1.66
N ALA A 95 -10.41 -30.53 1.57
CA ALA A 95 -10.27 -29.16 2.01
C ALA A 95 -10.99 -28.17 1.07
N GLY A 96 -11.29 -28.54 -0.19
CA GLY A 96 -11.95 -27.67 -1.17
C GLY A 96 -11.00 -26.92 -2.10
N ALA A 97 -9.79 -27.45 -2.33
CA ALA A 97 -8.79 -26.87 -3.22
C ALA A 97 -9.31 -26.68 -4.66
N GLU A 98 -10.15 -27.59 -5.15
CA GLU A 98 -10.74 -27.56 -6.49
C GLU A 98 -11.60 -26.31 -6.76
N THR A 99 -12.07 -25.65 -5.70
CA THR A 99 -12.86 -24.42 -5.79
C THR A 99 -12.04 -23.20 -5.40
N LEU A 100 -11.33 -23.26 -4.27
CA LEU A 100 -10.67 -22.08 -3.67
C LEU A 100 -9.29 -21.76 -4.27
N LEU A 101 -8.62 -22.76 -4.86
CA LEU A 101 -7.29 -22.68 -5.48
C LEU A 101 -7.23 -23.52 -6.77
N LYS A 102 -8.31 -23.49 -7.57
CA LYS A 102 -8.49 -24.34 -8.76
C LYS A 102 -7.28 -24.39 -9.67
N ALA A 103 -6.74 -23.22 -10.05
CA ALA A 103 -5.60 -23.14 -10.98
C ALA A 103 -4.34 -23.82 -10.42
N SER A 104 -3.96 -23.52 -9.18
CA SER A 104 -2.79 -24.12 -8.52
C SER A 104 -2.95 -25.61 -8.31
N PHE A 105 -4.17 -26.08 -7.98
CA PHE A 105 -4.47 -27.50 -7.84
C PHE A 105 -4.29 -28.25 -9.17
N GLN A 106 -4.89 -27.74 -10.25
CA GLN A 106 -4.79 -28.33 -11.59
C GLN A 106 -3.35 -28.34 -12.12
N GLU A 107 -2.62 -27.22 -11.96
CA GLU A 107 -1.22 -27.14 -12.38
C GLU A 107 -0.34 -28.15 -11.64
N THR A 108 -0.58 -28.36 -10.34
CA THR A 108 0.15 -29.35 -9.54
C THR A 108 -0.19 -30.78 -9.97
N GLU A 109 -1.45 -31.06 -10.33
CA GLU A 109 -1.86 -32.35 -10.92
C GLU A 109 -1.13 -32.64 -12.23
N GLU A 110 -1.09 -31.68 -13.15
CA GLU A 110 -0.39 -31.83 -14.44
C GLU A 110 1.11 -32.04 -14.26
N ARG A 111 1.76 -31.26 -13.37
CA ARG A 111 3.19 -31.40 -13.06
C ARG A 111 3.52 -32.77 -12.48
N PHE A 112 2.67 -33.29 -11.58
CA PHE A 112 2.87 -34.61 -10.99
C PHE A 112 2.74 -35.72 -12.05
N ALA A 113 1.68 -35.66 -12.88
CA ALA A 113 1.46 -36.64 -13.94
C ALA A 113 2.64 -36.66 -14.94
N ASN A 114 3.12 -35.49 -15.36
CA ASN A 114 4.28 -35.37 -16.26
C ASN A 114 5.57 -35.91 -15.60
N ALA A 115 5.78 -35.65 -14.30
CA ALA A 115 6.92 -36.20 -13.58
C ALA A 115 6.89 -37.73 -13.52
N VAL A 116 5.71 -38.33 -13.36
CA VAL A 116 5.52 -39.79 -13.40
C VAL A 116 5.82 -40.35 -14.78
N GLU A 117 5.25 -39.78 -15.85
CA GLU A 117 5.48 -40.20 -17.23
C GLU A 117 6.98 -40.20 -17.57
N ARG A 118 7.69 -39.11 -17.24
CA ARG A 118 9.13 -39.00 -17.52
C ARG A 118 9.97 -39.99 -16.70
N LEU A 119 9.54 -40.36 -15.49
CA LEU A 119 10.20 -41.40 -14.71
C LEU A 119 10.00 -42.79 -15.34
N GLU A 120 8.82 -43.05 -15.90
CA GLU A 120 8.51 -44.28 -16.63
C GLU A 120 9.31 -44.38 -17.95
N GLU A 121 9.59 -43.24 -18.60
CA GLU A 121 10.53 -43.15 -19.73
C GLU A 121 12.02 -43.30 -19.32
N GLY A 122 12.33 -43.51 -18.03
CA GLY A 122 13.69 -43.71 -17.54
C GLY A 122 14.48 -42.43 -17.23
N LYS A 123 13.85 -41.24 -17.30
CA LYS A 123 14.50 -39.95 -16.98
C LYS A 123 14.56 -39.74 -15.46
N LYS A 124 15.57 -40.35 -14.81
CA LYS A 124 15.77 -40.33 -13.34
C LYS A 124 15.84 -38.93 -12.71
N SER A 125 16.17 -37.88 -13.46
CA SER A 125 16.16 -36.49 -12.98
C SER A 125 14.76 -35.94 -12.65
N SER A 126 13.70 -36.57 -13.18
CA SER A 126 12.31 -36.14 -12.97
C SER A 126 11.78 -36.45 -11.55
N LYS A 127 12.55 -37.21 -10.76
CA LYS A 127 12.26 -37.47 -9.34
C LYS A 127 12.13 -36.19 -8.51
N GLY A 128 12.96 -35.18 -8.79
CA GLY A 128 12.86 -33.88 -8.12
C GLY A 128 11.54 -33.17 -8.43
N MET A 129 11.04 -33.28 -9.66
CA MET A 129 9.75 -32.69 -10.07
C MET A 129 8.59 -33.33 -9.32
N MET A 130 8.64 -34.66 -9.16
CA MET A 130 7.62 -35.41 -8.41
C MET A 130 7.60 -35.02 -6.92
N ARG A 131 8.77 -34.87 -6.29
CA ARG A 131 8.88 -34.37 -4.90
C ARG A 131 8.33 -32.95 -4.78
N ASN A 132 8.70 -32.04 -5.69
CA ASN A 132 8.19 -30.67 -5.68
C ASN A 132 6.67 -30.63 -5.83
N ALA A 133 6.08 -31.47 -6.68
CA ALA A 133 4.63 -31.53 -6.83
C ALA A 133 3.91 -32.08 -5.58
N VAL A 134 4.54 -32.99 -4.82
CA VAL A 134 4.04 -33.41 -3.50
C VAL A 134 4.05 -32.24 -2.52
N ASP A 135 5.16 -31.49 -2.45
CA ASP A 135 5.30 -30.36 -1.53
C ASP A 135 4.39 -29.18 -1.92
N ASP A 136 4.22 -28.91 -3.22
CA ASP A 136 3.25 -27.93 -3.74
C ASP A 136 1.82 -28.32 -3.33
N MET A 137 1.45 -29.60 -3.40
CA MET A 137 0.13 -30.07 -2.98
C MET A 137 -0.09 -29.91 -1.46
N LYS A 138 0.96 -30.10 -0.64
CA LYS A 138 0.89 -29.83 0.81
C LYS A 138 0.67 -28.33 1.07
N LEU A 139 1.39 -27.48 0.35
CA LEU A 139 1.23 -26.03 0.43
C LEU A 139 -0.19 -25.61 0.05
N ILE A 140 -0.79 -26.25 -0.97
CA ILE A 140 -2.18 -26.01 -1.35
C ILE A 140 -3.13 -26.33 -0.20
N VAL A 141 -2.96 -27.45 0.52
CA VAL A 141 -3.77 -27.78 1.71
C VAL A 141 -3.70 -26.67 2.75
N GLU A 142 -2.49 -26.20 3.06
CA GLU A 142 -2.28 -25.12 4.04
C GLU A 142 -2.92 -23.80 3.59
N GLN A 143 -2.78 -23.44 2.32
CA GLN A 143 -3.35 -22.22 1.77
C GLN A 143 -4.88 -22.25 1.72
N VAL A 144 -5.50 -23.41 1.46
CA VAL A 144 -6.95 -23.57 1.53
C VAL A 144 -7.46 -23.33 2.95
N GLU A 145 -6.81 -23.90 3.96
CA GLU A 145 -7.19 -23.68 5.36
C GLU A 145 -7.00 -22.20 5.77
N LYS A 146 -5.94 -21.55 5.31
CA LYS A 146 -5.75 -20.10 5.50
C LYS A 146 -6.89 -19.30 4.84
N LYS A 147 -7.23 -19.61 3.58
CA LYS A 147 -8.34 -18.96 2.87
C LYS A 147 -9.68 -19.16 3.55
N LYS A 148 -9.97 -20.35 4.10
CA LYS A 148 -11.19 -20.59 4.88
C LYS A 148 -11.27 -19.71 6.12
N LYS A 149 -10.18 -19.61 6.88
CA LYS A 149 -10.13 -18.72 8.06
C LYS A 149 -10.34 -17.26 7.69
N ILE A 150 -9.77 -16.80 6.58
CA ILE A 150 -10.00 -15.43 6.09
C ILE A 150 -11.45 -15.25 5.65
N LYS A 151 -12.00 -16.22 4.90
CA LYS A 151 -13.41 -16.18 4.48
C LYS A 151 -14.34 -16.07 5.70
N GLN A 152 -14.11 -16.86 6.73
CA GLN A 152 -14.90 -16.81 7.97
C GLN A 152 -14.80 -15.42 8.61
N ARG A 153 -13.60 -14.84 8.73
CA ARG A 153 -13.45 -13.47 9.25
C ARG A 153 -14.14 -12.41 8.40
N ALA A 154 -14.14 -12.59 7.07
CA ALA A 154 -14.88 -11.70 6.17
C ALA A 154 -16.40 -11.82 6.37
N GLU A 155 -16.91 -13.03 6.61
CA GLU A 155 -18.33 -13.27 6.92
C GLU A 155 -18.71 -12.71 8.31
N GLU A 156 -17.85 -12.85 9.31
CA GLU A 156 -18.01 -12.22 10.64
C GLU A 156 -18.02 -10.69 10.52
N ALA A 157 -17.06 -10.11 9.80
CA ALA A 157 -17.01 -8.67 9.55
C ALA A 157 -18.25 -8.16 8.81
N LYS A 158 -18.78 -8.93 7.85
CA LYS A 158 -20.04 -8.62 7.15
C LYS A 158 -21.23 -8.60 8.11
N ALA A 159 -21.31 -9.55 9.04
CA ALA A 159 -22.38 -9.56 10.03
C ALA A 159 -22.30 -8.35 11.00
N GLU A 160 -21.09 -7.99 11.42
CA GLU A 160 -20.86 -6.81 12.28
C GLU A 160 -21.17 -5.49 11.56
N GLU A 161 -20.84 -5.41 10.28
CA GLU A 161 -21.14 -4.28 9.41
C GLU A 161 -22.66 -4.13 9.23
N LEU A 162 -23.38 -5.21 8.91
CA LEU A 162 -24.84 -5.17 8.74
C LEU A 162 -25.55 -4.70 10.02
N ALA A 163 -25.02 -5.06 11.19
CA ALA A 163 -25.47 -4.54 12.47
C ALA A 163 -25.11 -3.06 12.72
N ALA A 164 -24.09 -2.52 12.04
CA ALA A 164 -23.74 -1.10 12.08
C ALA A 164 -24.59 -0.28 11.10
N GLU A 165 -24.86 -0.77 9.89
CA GLU A 165 -25.81 -0.14 8.96
C GLU A 165 -27.20 -0.01 9.61
N GLN A 166 -27.70 -1.08 10.23
CA GLN A 166 -29.00 -1.05 10.91
C GLN A 166 -29.03 0.00 12.04
N ARG A 167 -27.95 0.11 12.82
CA ARG A 167 -27.82 1.16 13.85
C ARG A 167 -27.75 2.57 13.26
N ALA A 168 -27.16 2.74 12.07
CA ALA A 168 -27.12 4.01 11.35
C ALA A 168 -28.50 4.44 10.86
N ILE A 169 -29.28 3.50 10.34
CA ILE A 169 -30.67 3.72 9.97
C ILE A 169 -31.51 4.09 11.20
N GLU A 170 -31.37 3.35 12.31
CA GLU A 170 -32.07 3.64 13.57
C GLU A 170 -31.67 4.99 14.18
N ALA A 171 -30.44 5.45 13.95
CA ALA A 171 -29.98 6.78 14.33
C ALA A 171 -30.51 7.90 13.41
N GLU A 172 -31.26 7.57 12.37
CA GLU A 172 -31.77 8.46 11.31
C GLU A 172 -30.63 9.11 10.50
N ALA A 173 -29.50 8.40 10.33
CA ALA A 173 -28.38 8.88 9.54
C ALA A 173 -28.71 9.11 8.06
N GLU A 174 -29.73 8.42 7.53
CA GLU A 174 -30.21 8.68 6.16
C GLU A 174 -30.78 10.10 5.98
N GLN A 175 -31.32 10.70 7.04
CA GLN A 175 -31.92 12.03 6.99
C GLN A 175 -30.91 13.13 7.33
N HIS A 176 -29.96 12.82 8.21
CA HIS A 176 -29.07 13.80 8.83
C HIS A 176 -27.58 13.67 8.44
N ALA A 177 -27.22 12.57 7.77
CA ALA A 177 -25.86 12.25 7.32
C ALA A 177 -25.90 11.41 6.02
N ALA A 178 -26.79 11.77 5.08
CA ALA A 178 -27.09 10.99 3.87
C ALA A 178 -25.83 10.69 3.02
N VAL A 179 -24.91 11.65 2.93
CA VAL A 179 -23.66 11.51 2.17
C VAL A 179 -22.73 10.47 2.82
N ASP A 180 -22.65 10.43 4.15
CA ASP A 180 -21.85 9.45 4.88
C ASP A 180 -22.44 8.04 4.74
N MET A 181 -23.77 7.92 4.71
CA MET A 181 -24.48 6.67 4.41
C MET A 181 -24.18 6.15 3.00
N ASP A 182 -24.21 7.01 1.98
CA ASP A 182 -23.91 6.63 0.60
C ASP A 182 -22.45 6.21 0.41
N TYR A 183 -21.53 6.84 1.14
CA TYR A 183 -20.13 6.46 1.16
C TYR A 183 -19.93 5.07 1.79
N ALA A 184 -20.52 4.82 2.96
CA ALA A 184 -20.48 3.52 3.63
C ALA A 184 -21.07 2.39 2.74
N ARG A 185 -22.22 2.64 2.10
CA ARG A 185 -22.88 1.71 1.16
C ARG A 185 -22.07 1.44 -0.11
N THR A 186 -21.29 2.42 -0.56
CA THR A 186 -20.38 2.22 -1.70
C THR A 186 -19.23 1.28 -1.32
N GLY A 187 -18.65 1.44 -0.13
CA GLY A 187 -17.68 0.50 0.42
C GLY A 187 -18.26 -0.92 0.58
N LEU A 188 -19.50 -1.03 1.06
CA LEU A 188 -20.21 -2.30 1.20
C LEU A 188 -20.38 -3.06 -0.13
N ARG A 189 -20.78 -2.36 -1.19
CA ARG A 189 -20.94 -2.97 -2.53
C ARG A 189 -19.61 -3.54 -3.03
N GLN A 190 -18.52 -2.81 -2.84
CA GLN A 190 -17.18 -3.27 -3.23
C GLN A 190 -16.73 -4.48 -2.38
N ALA A 191 -16.98 -4.46 -1.07
CA ALA A 191 -16.66 -5.57 -0.17
C ALA A 191 -17.45 -6.84 -0.52
N SER A 192 -18.74 -6.68 -0.86
CA SER A 192 -19.62 -7.77 -1.28
C SER A 192 -19.16 -8.40 -2.58
N GLN A 193 -18.81 -7.59 -3.58
CA GLN A 193 -18.23 -8.09 -4.82
C GLN A 193 -16.92 -8.85 -4.58
N ALA A 194 -16.04 -8.33 -3.71
CA ALA A 194 -14.80 -9.01 -3.36
C ALA A 194 -15.04 -10.36 -2.68
N LEU A 195 -16.10 -10.48 -1.87
CA LEU A 195 -16.48 -11.75 -1.22
C LEU A 195 -16.94 -12.78 -2.25
N GLU A 196 -17.77 -12.37 -3.21
CA GLU A 196 -18.26 -13.21 -4.32
C GLU A 196 -17.12 -13.65 -5.25
N ASP A 197 -16.18 -12.75 -5.54
CA ASP A 197 -14.98 -13.02 -6.33
C ASP A 197 -13.95 -13.94 -5.64
N GLY A 198 -14.17 -14.32 -4.38
CA GLY A 198 -13.23 -15.12 -3.59
C GLY A 198 -12.00 -14.34 -3.09
N LYS A 199 -12.03 -13.00 -3.14
CA LYS A 199 -10.99 -12.08 -2.65
C LYS A 199 -11.24 -11.74 -1.17
N PHE A 200 -11.19 -12.77 -0.32
CA PHE A 200 -11.65 -12.69 1.07
C PHE A 200 -10.92 -11.66 1.94
N GLU A 201 -9.63 -11.41 1.73
CA GLU A 201 -8.85 -10.42 2.50
C GLU A 201 -9.28 -8.99 2.16
N THR A 202 -9.59 -8.73 0.88
CA THR A 202 -10.15 -7.46 0.42
C THR A 202 -11.58 -7.30 0.95
N ALA A 203 -12.38 -8.37 0.96
CA ALA A 203 -13.74 -8.36 1.50
C ALA A 203 -13.76 -8.05 3.00
N GLU A 204 -12.92 -8.74 3.81
CA GLU A 204 -12.80 -8.52 5.26
C GLU A 204 -12.49 -7.04 5.57
N ARG A 205 -11.47 -6.48 4.91
CA ARG A 205 -11.10 -5.06 5.09
C ARG A 205 -12.22 -4.12 4.64
N GLY A 206 -12.91 -4.45 3.54
CA GLY A 206 -14.03 -3.68 3.02
C GLY A 206 -15.20 -3.61 3.99
N PHE A 207 -15.61 -4.74 4.57
CA PHE A 207 -16.70 -4.78 5.57
C PHE A 207 -16.32 -4.05 6.86
N LEU A 208 -15.09 -4.23 7.37
CA LEU A 208 -14.61 -3.48 8.55
C LEU A 208 -14.58 -1.97 8.31
N ARG A 209 -14.22 -1.54 7.09
CA ARG A 209 -14.27 -0.14 6.68
C ARG A 209 -15.70 0.39 6.65
N ALA A 210 -16.61 -0.30 5.93
CA ALA A 210 -18.02 0.09 5.85
C ALA A 210 -18.67 0.16 7.25
N LYS A 211 -18.37 -0.78 8.15
CA LYS A 211 -18.79 -0.75 9.55
C LYS A 211 -18.38 0.54 10.26
N ASN A 212 -17.13 0.98 10.09
CA ASN A 212 -16.63 2.22 10.68
C ASN A 212 -17.26 3.46 10.03
N ASP A 213 -17.49 3.42 8.72
CA ASP A 213 -18.17 4.50 7.99
C ASP A 213 -19.63 4.65 8.45
N PHE A 214 -20.35 3.54 8.73
CA PHE A 214 -21.69 3.57 9.34
C PHE A 214 -21.66 4.09 10.79
N ALA A 215 -20.66 3.72 11.58
CA ALA A 215 -20.48 4.28 12.93
C ALA A 215 -20.26 5.80 12.88
N PHE A 216 -19.58 6.29 11.85
CA PHE A 216 -19.39 7.72 11.61
C PHE A 216 -20.68 8.41 11.17
N ALA A 217 -21.47 7.78 10.28
CA ALA A 217 -22.79 8.27 9.91
C ALA A 217 -23.73 8.39 11.12
N ILE A 218 -23.69 7.45 12.06
CA ILE A 218 -24.43 7.51 13.35
C ILE A 218 -24.04 8.76 14.14
N ASP A 219 -22.74 8.97 14.35
CA ASP A 219 -22.21 10.08 15.15
C ASP A 219 -22.57 11.45 14.51
N ASN A 220 -22.48 11.56 13.18
CA ASN A 220 -22.89 12.77 12.47
C ASN A 220 -24.40 13.00 12.54
N ALA A 221 -25.22 11.95 12.42
CA ALA A 221 -26.66 12.05 12.56
C ALA A 221 -27.08 12.54 13.95
N GLN A 222 -26.47 11.99 15.00
CA GLN A 222 -26.71 12.41 16.39
C GLN A 222 -26.28 13.87 16.62
N ARG A 223 -25.15 14.30 16.04
CA ARG A 223 -24.67 15.69 16.15
C ARG A 223 -25.55 16.68 15.39
N ALA A 224 -26.06 16.32 14.22
CA ALA A 224 -26.99 17.15 13.46
C ALA A 224 -28.30 17.35 14.24
N LYS A 225 -28.81 16.30 14.90
CA LYS A 225 -29.98 16.40 15.80
C LYS A 225 -29.72 17.33 16.98
N GLN A 226 -28.57 17.20 17.65
CA GLN A 226 -28.19 18.07 18.76
C GLN A 226 -27.97 19.54 18.32
N GLY A 227 -27.43 19.76 17.13
CA GLY A 227 -27.28 21.10 16.54
C GLY A 227 -28.63 21.77 16.26
N LEU A 228 -29.63 21.00 15.81
CA LEU A 228 -31.00 21.49 15.62
C LEU A 228 -31.70 21.82 16.95
N GLU A 229 -31.42 21.08 18.03
CA GLU A 229 -31.92 21.39 19.39
C GLU A 229 -31.31 22.68 19.96
N ILE A 230 -30.04 22.99 19.66
CA ILE A 230 -29.37 24.22 20.13
C ILE A 230 -29.93 25.47 19.42
N VAL A 231 -30.27 25.36 18.13
CA VAL A 231 -30.87 26.47 17.36
C VAL A 231 -32.33 26.73 17.76
N GLN A 232 -33.00 25.75 18.40
CA GLN A 232 -34.37 25.90 18.92
C GLN A 232 -34.46 26.35 20.38
N ARG A 233 -33.32 26.58 21.08
CA ARG A 233 -33.35 27.18 22.41
C ARG A 233 -33.66 28.68 22.30
N PRO A 234 -34.72 29.21 22.94
CA PRO A 234 -34.90 30.65 23.04
C PRO A 234 -33.69 31.23 23.77
N ALA A 235 -33.15 32.32 23.25
CA ALA A 235 -32.07 33.06 23.88
C ALA A 235 -32.58 33.67 25.20
N ASP A 236 -32.35 32.98 26.32
CA ASP A 236 -32.46 33.57 27.64
C ASP A 236 -31.12 34.23 28.00
N SER A 237 -31.17 35.56 28.02
CA SER A 237 -30.19 36.49 28.58
C SER A 237 -29.83 36.15 30.03
N GLY A 238 -28.53 36.15 30.36
CA GLY A 238 -28.08 36.07 31.76
C GLY A 238 -26.57 36.31 31.91
N ASP A 239 -26.24 37.37 32.66
CA ASP A 239 -24.92 37.92 32.97
C ASP A 239 -23.98 37.03 33.83
N GLY A 240 -22.69 37.38 33.81
CA GLY A 240 -21.68 37.10 34.85
C GLY A 240 -20.83 35.85 34.61
N GLU A 241 -19.54 35.76 34.91
CA GLU A 241 -18.59 36.62 35.60
C GLU A 241 -17.17 36.25 35.15
N ASN A 242 -16.33 37.27 35.12
CA ASN A 242 -14.92 37.27 34.81
C ASN A 242 -14.12 36.72 36.02
N ASN A 243 -13.15 35.81 35.82
CA ASN A 243 -12.10 35.55 36.81
C ASN A 243 -10.78 35.05 36.18
N GLY A 244 -10.00 36.05 35.76
CA GLY A 244 -8.54 36.22 35.83
C GLY A 244 -7.58 35.03 35.93
N LEU A 245 -6.63 35.00 35.00
CA LEU A 245 -5.20 35.05 35.32
C LEU A 245 -4.48 35.96 34.33
N ASP A 246 -4.09 37.12 34.84
CA ASP A 246 -3.15 38.09 34.29
C ASP A 246 -1.71 37.59 34.50
N ASN A 247 -0.89 37.66 33.45
CA ASN A 247 0.49 38.12 33.52
C ASN A 247 1.01 38.40 32.09
N GLY A 248 1.05 39.70 31.79
CA GLY A 248 1.69 40.44 30.70
C GLY A 248 2.69 39.72 29.79
N ASP A 249 2.43 39.85 28.49
CA ASP A 249 3.26 40.69 27.63
C ASP A 249 2.36 41.31 26.55
N ASP A 250 2.46 42.63 26.45
CA ASP A 250 1.71 43.51 25.55
C ASP A 250 2.10 43.23 24.09
N TRP A 251 1.27 42.45 23.39
CA TRP A 251 1.31 42.35 21.92
C TRP A 251 -0.05 42.79 21.42
N GLY A 252 -0.13 44.09 21.13
CA GLY A 252 -1.28 44.73 20.54
C GLY A 252 -1.78 43.96 19.31
N SER A 253 -3.10 43.92 19.17
CA SER A 253 -3.83 43.50 17.99
C SER A 253 -3.41 44.36 16.78
N GLY A 254 -2.27 44.03 16.17
CA GLY A 254 -1.90 44.49 14.86
C GLY A 254 -2.36 43.46 13.86
N GLU A 255 -3.21 43.85 12.90
CA GLU A 255 -3.22 43.18 11.61
C GLU A 255 -1.75 42.99 11.19
N ILE A 256 -1.37 41.76 10.87
CA ILE A 256 -0.05 41.50 10.28
C ILE A 256 -0.10 42.08 8.88
N ASP A 257 0.29 43.34 8.74
CA ASP A 257 0.60 43.92 7.44
C ASP A 257 1.73 43.05 6.84
N PRO A 258 1.50 42.34 5.73
CA PRO A 258 2.41 41.34 5.18
C PRO A 258 3.63 42.00 4.50
N GLY A 259 4.20 43.03 5.13
CA GLY A 259 5.27 43.88 4.63
C GLY A 259 6.28 43.12 3.78
N GLY A 260 6.15 43.31 2.46
CA GLY A 260 7.14 42.94 1.45
C GLY A 260 6.79 41.85 0.43
N ILE A 261 5.74 41.04 0.60
CA ILE A 261 5.37 39.99 -0.38
C ILE A 261 4.13 40.44 -1.16
N VAL A 262 4.36 41.14 -2.27
CA VAL A 262 3.28 41.61 -3.16
C VAL A 262 2.80 40.44 -4.02
N LYS A 263 1.49 40.12 -3.95
CA LYS A 263 0.89 39.15 -4.89
C LYS A 263 1.10 39.66 -6.32
N PRO A 264 1.60 38.84 -7.25
CA PRO A 264 1.75 39.26 -8.64
C PRO A 264 0.36 39.63 -9.19
N THR A 265 0.19 40.87 -9.65
CA THR A 265 -1.10 41.35 -10.19
C THR A 265 -1.05 41.26 -11.72
N PRO A 266 -2.06 40.66 -12.39
CA PRO A 266 -2.12 40.66 -13.85
C PRO A 266 -2.41 42.09 -14.33
N GLY A 267 -1.41 42.76 -14.89
CA GLY A 267 -1.53 44.12 -15.40
C GLY A 267 -0.63 44.32 -16.62
N GLY A 268 -1.24 44.71 -17.75
CA GLY A 268 -0.59 44.95 -19.03
C GLY A 268 0.31 46.19 -19.02
N GLY A 269 1.49 46.05 -18.43
CA GLY A 269 2.60 46.96 -18.61
C GLY A 269 3.76 46.19 -19.20
N ASP A 270 4.26 46.65 -20.34
CA ASP A 270 5.51 46.20 -20.96
C ASP A 270 6.66 46.46 -19.98
N VAL A 271 6.93 45.50 -19.10
CA VAL A 271 8.22 45.40 -18.40
C VAL A 271 9.00 44.36 -19.18
N GLU A 272 9.88 44.82 -20.06
CA GLU A 272 10.86 43.95 -20.70
C GLU A 272 11.67 43.24 -19.60
N PRO A 273 11.74 41.90 -19.60
CA PRO A 273 12.59 41.18 -18.66
C PRO A 273 14.05 41.44 -19.04
N GLU A 274 14.73 42.28 -18.28
CA GLU A 274 16.18 42.24 -18.21
C GLU A 274 16.57 40.82 -17.75
N TYR A 275 17.41 40.14 -18.54
CA TYR A 275 17.76 38.71 -18.48
C TYR A 275 16.74 37.74 -19.11
N GLY A 276 16.81 37.57 -20.44
CA GLY A 276 16.71 36.28 -21.15
C GLY A 276 15.57 35.28 -20.87
N LEU A 277 14.54 35.65 -20.10
CA LEU A 277 13.52 34.77 -19.52
C LEU A 277 12.11 35.03 -20.06
N GLY A 278 11.99 35.66 -21.23
CA GLY A 278 10.71 35.84 -21.92
C GLY A 278 9.93 34.54 -22.17
N ASP A 279 10.56 33.38 -21.98
CA ASP A 279 10.02 32.04 -22.20
C ASP A 279 9.37 31.39 -20.95
N ILE A 280 9.68 31.83 -19.71
CA ILE A 280 9.09 31.22 -18.50
C ILE A 280 7.59 31.50 -18.44
N ASN A 281 7.17 32.75 -18.63
CA ASN A 281 5.76 33.14 -18.50
C ASN A 281 4.85 32.38 -19.50
N SER A 282 5.34 32.15 -20.73
CA SER A 282 4.65 31.34 -21.74
C SER A 282 4.73 29.84 -21.50
N ALA A 283 5.68 29.37 -20.69
CA ALA A 283 5.91 27.95 -20.44
C ALA A 283 5.41 27.46 -19.06
N LEU A 284 5.00 28.35 -18.15
CA LEU A 284 4.42 27.98 -16.86
C LEU A 284 3.17 27.10 -17.00
N ALA A 285 2.34 27.35 -18.01
CA ALA A 285 1.18 26.50 -18.33
C ALA A 285 1.56 25.08 -18.77
N ARG A 286 2.83 24.83 -19.13
CA ARG A 286 3.36 23.47 -19.38
C ARG A 286 3.91 22.82 -18.11
N LEU A 287 4.25 23.61 -17.10
CA LEU A 287 4.78 23.13 -15.81
C LEU A 287 3.67 22.84 -14.80
N PHE A 288 2.57 23.60 -14.84
CA PHE A 288 1.51 23.56 -13.84
C PHE A 288 0.12 23.49 -14.45
N GLN A 289 -0.75 22.69 -13.85
CA GLN A 289 -2.19 22.63 -14.12
C GLN A 289 -2.99 23.57 -13.20
N GLY A 290 -2.42 23.97 -12.06
CA GLY A 290 -3.00 24.93 -11.14
C GLY A 290 -3.09 26.35 -11.72
N SER A 291 -3.95 27.17 -11.12
CA SER A 291 -4.01 28.60 -11.45
C SER A 291 -2.68 29.23 -11.05
N HIS A 292 -2.03 29.93 -11.98
CA HIS A 292 -0.71 30.47 -11.77
C HIS A 292 -0.58 31.90 -12.29
N VAL A 293 0.19 32.71 -11.59
CA VAL A 293 0.55 34.06 -12.00
C VAL A 293 2.04 34.25 -11.73
N TYR A 294 2.77 34.77 -12.70
CA TYR A 294 4.18 35.10 -12.54
C TYR A 294 4.49 36.52 -13.01
N SER A 295 5.13 37.28 -12.14
CA SER A 295 5.53 38.66 -12.42
C SER A 295 6.70 39.05 -11.53
N GLY A 296 7.71 39.72 -12.09
CA GLY A 296 8.86 40.24 -11.35
C GLY A 296 9.64 39.17 -10.55
N GLY A 297 9.78 37.96 -11.09
CA GLY A 297 10.46 36.84 -10.42
C GLY A 297 9.60 36.07 -9.41
N MET A 298 8.40 36.57 -9.09
CA MET A 298 7.49 35.95 -8.12
C MET A 298 6.49 35.04 -8.82
N LEU A 299 6.40 33.79 -8.39
CA LEU A 299 5.37 32.83 -8.81
C LEU A 299 4.31 32.72 -7.71
N GLN A 300 3.04 32.80 -8.12
CA GLN A 300 1.90 32.41 -7.31
C GLN A 300 1.23 31.18 -7.94
N LEU A 301 0.94 30.16 -7.13
CA LEU A 301 0.14 28.99 -7.48
C LEU A 301 -1.07 28.92 -6.54
N SER A 302 -2.27 28.69 -7.09
CA SER A 302 -3.50 28.53 -6.33
C SER A 302 -4.28 27.30 -6.78
N TYR A 303 -4.76 26.55 -5.78
CA TYR A 303 -5.55 25.33 -5.94
C TYR A 303 -6.91 25.41 -5.22
N ASN A 304 -7.37 26.64 -4.95
CA ASN A 304 -8.53 26.90 -4.08
C ASN A 304 -9.87 26.38 -4.62
N GLU A 305 -9.96 26.14 -5.93
CA GLU A 305 -11.19 25.70 -6.59
C GLU A 305 -11.04 24.34 -7.29
N ASP A 306 -9.82 23.79 -7.37
CA ASP A 306 -9.53 22.61 -8.18
C ASP A 306 -8.35 21.81 -7.63
N GLY A 307 -8.63 20.89 -6.71
CA GLY A 307 -7.63 19.95 -6.21
C GLY A 307 -7.19 18.94 -7.28
N GLN A 308 -7.97 18.67 -8.32
CA GLN A 308 -7.55 17.76 -9.40
C GLN A 308 -6.32 18.32 -10.13
N SER A 309 -6.23 19.64 -10.32
CA SER A 309 -5.00 20.27 -10.81
C SER A 309 -3.81 20.04 -9.86
N LEU A 310 -4.02 20.15 -8.54
CA LEU A 310 -2.98 19.85 -7.56
C LEU A 310 -2.46 18.41 -7.69
N SER A 311 -3.33 17.43 -7.95
CA SER A 311 -2.95 16.03 -8.14
C SER A 311 -1.91 15.80 -9.24
N LYS A 312 -1.87 16.68 -10.26
CA LYS A 312 -0.92 16.63 -11.37
C LYS A 312 0.38 17.38 -11.04
N ASP A 313 0.24 18.44 -10.26
CA ASP A 313 1.34 19.34 -9.91
C ASP A 313 2.13 18.90 -8.68
N VAL A 314 1.69 17.86 -7.97
CA VAL A 314 2.45 17.27 -6.86
C VAL A 314 3.42 16.19 -7.30
N ALA A 315 4.58 16.15 -6.66
CA ALA A 315 5.53 15.05 -6.69
C ALA A 315 5.58 14.37 -5.32
N VAL A 316 5.93 13.09 -5.35
CA VAL A 316 6.07 12.26 -4.17
C VAL A 316 7.50 11.78 -4.11
N GLY A 317 8.26 12.24 -3.11
CA GLY A 317 9.54 11.61 -2.78
C GLY A 317 9.28 10.25 -2.13
N LEU A 318 10.15 9.26 -2.42
CA LEU A 318 10.21 7.91 -1.81
C LEU A 318 8.92 7.48 -1.09
N GLY A 319 7.87 7.26 -1.87
CA GLY A 319 6.54 6.93 -1.40
C GLY A 319 5.57 7.04 -2.57
N LYS A 320 4.56 6.18 -2.61
CA LYS A 320 3.45 6.38 -3.55
C LYS A 320 2.71 7.65 -3.14
N ILE A 321 2.04 8.34 -4.09
CA ILE A 321 0.96 9.31 -3.76
C ILE A 321 0.26 8.73 -2.56
N GLY A 322 0.13 9.47 -1.46
CA GLY A 322 -0.61 8.95 -0.31
C GLY A 322 -1.90 8.39 -0.88
N GLU A 323 -2.03 7.07 -1.00
CA GLU A 323 -3.10 6.41 -1.81
C GLU A 323 -4.48 6.74 -1.20
N ASN A 324 -4.45 7.43 -0.07
CA ASN A 324 -5.50 7.88 0.81
C ASN A 324 -5.79 9.40 0.70
N VAL A 325 -5.09 10.13 -0.19
CA VAL A 325 -5.41 11.53 -0.53
C VAL A 325 -6.41 11.53 -1.68
N VAL A 326 -7.55 12.17 -1.48
CA VAL A 326 -8.55 12.40 -2.50
C VAL A 326 -8.46 13.86 -2.93
N PHE A 327 -8.21 14.09 -4.21
CA PHE A 327 -8.26 15.40 -4.84
C PHE A 327 -9.63 15.61 -5.48
N THR A 328 -10.31 16.72 -5.21
CA THR A 328 -11.65 17.02 -5.75
C THR A 328 -11.54 18.03 -6.90
N GLY A 329 -12.45 17.96 -7.87
CA GLY A 329 -12.48 18.87 -9.03
C GLY A 329 -13.64 19.86 -8.96
N LYS A 330 -13.60 20.89 -9.80
CA LYS A 330 -14.57 22.00 -9.86
C LYS A 330 -16.06 21.61 -9.93
N GLU A 331 -16.37 20.43 -10.50
CA GLU A 331 -17.76 19.96 -10.68
C GLU A 331 -18.35 19.28 -9.44
N HIS A 332 -17.51 18.89 -8.47
CA HIS A 332 -17.99 18.34 -7.21
C HIS A 332 -18.22 19.49 -6.22
N THR A 333 -19.47 19.67 -5.79
CA THR A 333 -19.92 20.61 -4.74
C THR A 333 -19.39 20.28 -3.33
N ALA A 334 -18.30 19.51 -3.22
CA ALA A 334 -17.67 19.21 -1.95
C ALA A 334 -17.04 20.49 -1.40
N THR A 335 -17.19 20.72 -0.10
CA THR A 335 -16.66 21.90 0.60
C THR A 335 -15.13 21.97 0.63
N ASP A 336 -14.43 20.94 0.17
CA ASP A 336 -12.98 20.75 0.33
C ASP A 336 -12.30 20.46 -1.02
N ALA A 337 -11.14 21.05 -1.26
CA ALA A 337 -10.35 20.89 -2.50
C ALA A 337 -9.56 19.58 -2.51
N TYR A 338 -9.07 19.13 -1.36
CA TYR A 338 -8.43 17.82 -1.22
C TYR A 338 -8.41 17.36 0.23
N SER A 339 -8.36 16.04 0.46
CA SER A 339 -8.51 15.48 1.80
C SER A 339 -7.82 14.14 1.99
N VAL A 340 -7.48 13.85 3.24
CA VAL A 340 -7.12 12.51 3.70
C VAL A 340 -8.15 12.05 4.70
N ALA A 341 -8.77 10.90 4.43
CA ALA A 341 -9.70 10.25 5.35
C ALA A 341 -8.97 9.11 6.10
N GLY A 342 -8.83 9.19 7.42
CA GLY A 342 -8.38 8.07 8.28
C GLY A 342 -6.95 8.15 8.81
N ASN A 343 -6.48 7.05 9.41
CA ASN A 343 -5.18 6.95 10.07
C ASN A 343 -4.11 6.48 9.08
N TYR A 344 -3.55 7.44 8.37
CA TYR A 344 -2.53 7.17 7.37
C TYR A 344 -1.33 8.09 7.57
N GLU A 345 -0.17 7.63 7.14
CA GLU A 345 0.98 8.49 6.91
C GLU A 345 1.10 8.79 5.42
N GLY A 346 1.60 9.96 5.10
CA GLY A 346 1.79 10.36 3.73
C GLY A 346 2.48 11.71 3.61
N PHE A 347 2.85 12.01 2.39
CA PHE A 347 3.68 13.14 2.05
C PHE A 347 3.46 13.51 0.58
N PHE A 348 3.46 14.80 0.29
CA PHE A 348 3.65 15.31 -1.06
C PHE A 348 4.31 16.69 -1.03
N VAL A 349 4.96 17.05 -2.14
CA VAL A 349 5.40 18.42 -2.42
C VAL A 349 4.81 18.90 -3.74
N VAL A 350 4.48 20.18 -3.84
CA VAL A 350 4.17 20.83 -5.12
C VAL A 350 5.45 20.94 -5.92
N LYS A 351 5.44 20.58 -7.20
CA LYS A 351 6.58 20.63 -8.14
C LYS A 351 6.93 22.06 -8.53
N ALA A 352 7.08 22.96 -7.56
CA ALA A 352 7.48 24.35 -7.75
C ALA A 352 8.62 24.66 -6.79
N GLY A 353 9.82 24.88 -7.35
CA GLY A 353 10.98 25.28 -6.58
C GLY A 353 10.92 26.76 -6.22
N TYR A 354 11.12 27.08 -4.94
CA TYR A 354 11.17 28.45 -4.43
C TYR A 354 12.49 28.70 -3.71
N LYS A 355 12.91 29.97 -3.68
CA LYS A 355 14.17 30.41 -3.08
C LYS A 355 13.96 31.37 -1.89
N ASN A 356 13.17 32.43 -2.06
CA ASN A 356 12.97 33.43 -1.02
C ASN A 356 11.53 33.98 -1.02
N LYS A 357 11.20 34.79 0.00
CA LYS A 357 9.92 35.52 0.11
C LYS A 357 8.71 34.58 -0.08
N ILE A 358 8.77 33.44 0.58
CA ILE A 358 7.79 32.36 0.41
C ILE A 358 6.65 32.59 1.38
N LYS A 359 5.44 32.46 0.88
CA LYS A 359 4.20 32.47 1.63
C LYS A 359 3.36 31.26 1.23
N MET A 360 3.00 30.46 2.21
CA MET A 360 2.02 29.38 2.08
C MET A 360 0.79 29.74 2.90
N VAL A 361 -0.38 29.72 2.27
CA VAL A 361 -1.67 29.90 2.92
C VAL A 361 -2.52 28.66 2.66
N ALA A 362 -3.06 28.06 3.72
CA ALA A 362 -3.93 26.90 3.60
C ALA A 362 -5.08 26.97 4.61
N ASP A 363 -6.30 26.76 4.14
CA ASP A 363 -7.48 26.61 4.99
C ASP A 363 -7.74 25.14 5.26
N ILE A 364 -7.49 24.71 6.50
CA ILE A 364 -7.44 23.29 6.86
C ILE A 364 -8.41 23.00 8.00
N GLN A 365 -9.31 22.07 7.76
CA GLN A 365 -10.07 21.38 8.80
C GLN A 365 -9.28 20.13 9.20
N PHE A 366 -9.00 19.95 10.49
CA PHE A 366 -8.00 18.98 10.95
C PHE A 366 -8.47 18.18 12.17
N GLN A 367 -8.07 16.91 12.23
CA GLN A 367 -8.32 16.02 13.36
C GLN A 367 -7.18 15.00 13.53
N LEU A 368 -6.74 14.81 14.77
CA LEU A 368 -5.78 13.77 15.14
C LEU A 368 -6.49 12.48 15.58
N PHE A 369 -5.88 11.33 15.30
CA PHE A 369 -6.41 10.02 15.69
C PHE A 369 -5.39 9.25 16.52
N GLY A 370 -5.78 8.86 17.73
CA GLY A 370 -4.97 8.04 18.62
C GLY A 370 -4.39 8.80 19.82
N ALA A 371 -3.93 8.05 20.81
CA ALA A 371 -3.45 8.56 22.10
C ALA A 371 -1.92 8.64 22.19
N THR A 372 -1.18 8.43 21.09
CA THR A 372 0.29 8.34 21.09
C THR A 372 0.97 9.63 20.60
N GLN A 373 2.23 9.87 21.02
CA GLN A 373 2.98 11.12 20.80
C GLN A 373 3.40 11.45 19.36
N THR A 374 2.99 10.65 18.37
CA THR A 374 3.52 10.75 17.00
C THR A 374 2.52 11.22 15.95
N HIS A 375 1.32 11.64 16.35
CA HIS A 375 0.28 12.05 15.40
C HIS A 375 0.41 13.55 15.06
N PHE A 376 0.43 13.88 13.76
CA PHE A 376 0.60 15.25 13.29
C PHE A 376 0.12 15.46 11.84
N LEU A 377 -0.14 16.72 11.52
CA LEU A 377 -0.06 17.29 10.18
C LEU A 377 1.06 18.34 10.16
N GLU A 378 1.81 18.37 9.07
CA GLU A 378 2.89 19.32 8.85
C GLU A 378 2.72 20.01 7.50
N LEU A 379 2.85 21.33 7.52
CA LEU A 379 2.97 22.17 6.34
C LEU A 379 4.45 22.45 6.11
N LEU A 380 4.96 22.08 4.94
CA LEU A 380 6.39 22.06 4.63
C LEU A 380 6.78 23.25 3.76
N LEU A 381 7.91 23.88 4.07
CA LEU A 381 8.47 24.98 3.30
C LEU A 381 9.97 24.76 3.07
N LEU A 382 10.46 25.15 1.90
CA LEU A 382 11.85 24.95 1.49
C LEU A 382 12.32 23.50 1.71
N TRP A 383 11.40 22.56 1.49
CA TRP A 383 11.63 21.15 1.74
C TRP A 383 12.39 20.52 0.58
N ASN A 384 13.46 19.81 0.90
CA ASN A 384 14.18 18.94 -0.02
C ASN A 384 13.75 17.48 0.25
N PRO A 385 12.99 16.83 -0.67
CA PRO A 385 12.53 15.46 -0.49
C PRO A 385 13.65 14.42 -0.38
N SER A 386 14.78 14.61 -1.07
CA SER A 386 15.90 13.65 -1.11
C SER A 386 16.64 13.60 0.22
N THR A 387 16.86 14.75 0.86
CA THR A 387 17.53 14.83 2.16
C THR A 387 16.54 14.88 3.32
N GLN A 388 15.24 15.03 3.07
CA GLN A 388 14.24 15.30 4.13
C GLN A 388 14.65 16.47 5.04
N SER A 389 15.12 17.55 4.42
CA SER A 389 15.59 18.76 5.09
C SER A 389 14.69 19.93 4.70
N GLY A 390 14.46 20.87 5.61
CA GLY A 390 13.60 22.01 5.35
C GLY A 390 12.98 22.58 6.63
N TYR A 391 11.91 23.35 6.45
CA TYR A 391 11.09 23.87 7.54
C TYR A 391 9.71 23.23 7.53
N ALA A 392 9.10 23.09 8.71
CA ALA A 392 7.74 22.63 8.86
C ALA A 392 7.00 23.39 9.95
N LEU A 393 5.72 23.68 9.70
CA LEU A 393 4.75 23.95 10.76
C LEU A 393 4.09 22.64 11.15
N GLN A 394 4.37 22.12 12.33
CA GLN A 394 3.74 20.93 12.89
C GLN A 394 2.51 21.31 13.71
N ILE A 395 1.39 20.65 13.41
CA ILE A 395 0.12 20.71 14.15
C ILE A 395 -0.13 19.30 14.68
N GLY A 396 -0.07 19.11 15.99
CA GLY A 396 -0.04 17.76 16.57
C GLY A 396 -0.46 17.68 18.03
N GLN A 397 -0.18 16.54 18.66
CA GLN A 397 -0.52 16.30 20.08
C GLN A 397 0.20 17.29 21.02
N SER A 398 1.39 17.79 20.63
CA SER A 398 2.14 18.80 21.38
C SER A 398 1.70 20.24 21.06
N GLY A 399 0.58 20.41 20.34
CA GLY A 399 0.09 21.70 19.87
C GLY A 399 0.71 22.14 18.56
N ILE A 400 0.93 23.45 18.37
CA ILE A 400 1.53 24.01 17.16
C ILE A 400 3.00 24.36 17.39
N SER A 401 3.90 23.92 16.51
CA SER A 401 5.34 24.20 16.58
C SER A 401 5.95 24.42 15.19
N GLY A 402 6.85 25.39 15.07
CA GLY A 402 7.75 25.53 13.92
C GLY A 402 8.99 24.67 14.13
N ILE A 403 9.41 23.90 13.13
CA ILE A 403 10.50 22.93 13.23
C ILE A 403 11.41 23.05 12.01
N SER A 404 12.72 23.01 12.22
CA SER A 404 13.72 22.81 11.16
C SER A 404 14.19 21.36 11.13
N TYR A 405 14.27 20.77 9.94
CA TYR A 405 14.74 19.41 9.72
C TYR A 405 16.08 19.41 8.98
N LYS A 406 16.93 18.44 9.33
CA LYS A 406 18.14 18.07 8.59
C LYS A 406 18.23 16.55 8.53
N ASP A 407 18.33 15.98 7.34
CA ASP A 407 18.47 14.53 7.15
C ASP A 407 17.33 13.74 7.83
N GLY A 408 16.10 14.26 7.74
CA GLY A 408 14.89 13.71 8.37
C GLY A 408 14.77 13.94 9.88
N ASN A 409 15.78 14.52 10.52
CA ASN A 409 15.81 14.74 11.98
C ASN A 409 15.48 16.19 12.34
N PRO A 410 14.64 16.44 13.37
CA PRO A 410 14.40 17.79 13.87
C PRO A 410 15.68 18.35 14.52
N THR A 411 16.05 19.58 14.19
CA THR A 411 17.30 20.23 14.61
C THR A 411 17.10 21.45 15.49
N ALA A 412 16.07 22.24 15.22
CA ALA A 412 15.62 23.35 16.05
C ALA A 412 14.09 23.48 15.94
N GLY A 413 13.48 24.12 16.93
CA GLY A 413 12.05 24.39 16.87
C GLY A 413 11.58 25.45 17.86
N LYS A 414 10.44 26.05 17.54
CA LYS A 414 9.77 27.07 18.35
C LYS A 414 8.33 26.63 18.58
N LYS A 415 7.97 26.45 19.86
CA LYS A 415 6.58 26.17 20.26
C LYS A 415 5.76 27.44 20.22
N SER A 416 4.51 27.34 19.78
CA SER A 416 3.52 28.40 19.91
C SER A 416 2.92 28.44 21.33
N LYS A 417 2.00 29.39 21.56
CA LYS A 417 1.13 29.41 22.75
C LYS A 417 0.18 28.20 22.82
N TYR A 418 -0.16 27.59 21.69
CA TYR A 418 -0.95 26.37 21.62
C TYR A 418 -0.05 25.18 21.92
N THR A 419 -0.01 24.78 23.19
CA THR A 419 0.86 23.71 23.71
C THR A 419 0.12 22.42 24.05
N LYS A 420 -1.21 22.44 23.98
CA LYS A 420 -2.08 21.28 24.20
C LYS A 420 -2.40 20.61 22.87
N ASP A 421 -2.79 19.35 22.94
CA ASP A 421 -3.29 18.57 21.81
C ASP A 421 -4.30 19.36 20.97
N ALA A 422 -4.03 19.48 19.67
CA ALA A 422 -4.86 20.20 18.70
C ALA A 422 -6.33 19.77 18.75
N ASN A 423 -6.60 18.49 19.04
CA ASN A 423 -7.95 17.97 19.19
C ASN A 423 -8.77 18.62 20.33
N ARG A 424 -8.12 19.38 21.24
CA ARG A 424 -8.76 20.01 22.40
C ARG A 424 -9.17 21.46 22.19
N TRP A 425 -8.61 22.14 21.18
CA TRP A 425 -8.82 23.58 20.99
C TRP A 425 -9.14 23.95 19.54
N LEU A 426 -8.90 23.06 18.57
CA LEU A 426 -9.26 23.27 17.18
C LEU A 426 -10.69 22.77 16.93
N ASP A 427 -11.54 23.61 16.32
CA ASP A 427 -12.90 23.20 15.97
C ASP A 427 -12.85 22.36 14.69
N ARG A 428 -13.13 21.07 14.83
CA ARG A 428 -13.10 20.11 13.72
C ARG A 428 -14.21 20.32 12.71
N LYS A 429 -15.13 21.27 12.90
CA LYS A 429 -16.21 21.61 11.97
C LYS A 429 -15.87 22.81 11.09
N VAL A 430 -14.83 23.57 11.44
CA VAL A 430 -14.43 24.78 10.74
C VAL A 430 -13.05 24.58 10.14
N SER A 431 -12.83 25.18 8.98
CA SER A 431 -11.50 25.26 8.39
C SER A 431 -10.78 26.43 9.01
N HIS A 432 -9.56 26.19 9.49
CA HIS A 432 -8.73 27.22 10.07
C HIS A 432 -7.65 27.64 9.09
N THR A 433 -7.33 28.92 9.06
CA THR A 433 -6.34 29.48 8.14
C THR A 433 -4.96 29.41 8.78
N PHE A 434 -4.05 28.71 8.11
CA PHE A 434 -2.62 28.71 8.44
C PHE A 434 -1.87 29.52 7.39
N GLU A 435 -1.12 30.51 7.84
CA GLU A 435 -0.23 31.31 7.01
C GLU A 435 1.20 31.15 7.50
N ILE A 436 2.10 30.73 6.62
CA ILE A 436 3.52 30.57 6.92
C ILE A 436 4.32 31.41 5.94
N ILE A 437 5.15 32.29 6.47
CA ILE A 437 5.94 33.23 5.67
C ILE A 437 7.42 33.05 6.01
N ILE A 438 8.25 32.87 4.99
CA ILE A 438 9.71 32.99 5.07
C ILE A 438 10.13 34.22 4.27
N LYS A 439 10.72 35.21 4.94
CA LYS A 439 11.22 36.44 4.31
C LYS A 439 12.58 36.84 4.87
N PRO A 440 13.38 37.65 4.16
CA PRO A 440 14.58 38.25 4.73
C PRO A 440 14.23 39.05 6.00
N GLU A 441 15.09 38.97 7.03
CA GLU A 441 14.97 39.84 8.21
C GLU A 441 15.04 41.31 7.78
N GLU A 442 14.33 42.17 8.50
CA GLU A 442 14.31 43.61 8.21
C GLU A 442 15.73 44.19 8.37
N GLY A 443 16.27 44.79 7.30
CA GLY A 443 17.65 45.29 7.26
C GLY A 443 18.72 44.24 6.92
N ALA A 444 18.35 43.01 6.59
CA ALA A 444 19.29 41.99 6.11
C ALA A 444 19.91 42.36 4.76
N ARG A 445 21.15 41.90 4.52
CA ARG A 445 21.83 42.07 3.22
C ARG A 445 21.07 41.31 2.14
N SER A 446 20.97 41.87 0.93
CA SER A 446 20.40 41.18 -0.23
C SER A 446 21.29 40.01 -0.67
N GLY A 447 20.70 38.84 -0.92
CA GLY A 447 21.40 37.66 -1.46
C GLY A 447 21.04 36.36 -0.74
N ASP A 448 21.69 35.27 -1.13
CA ASP A 448 21.36 33.90 -0.66
C ASP A 448 21.72 33.65 0.80
N ASP A 449 22.66 34.45 1.31
CA ASP A 449 23.15 34.43 2.70
C ASP A 449 22.42 35.43 3.60
N ALA A 450 21.31 36.02 3.13
CA ALA A 450 20.49 36.89 3.97
C ALA A 450 20.00 36.14 5.21
N ASP A 451 20.07 36.79 6.37
CA ASP A 451 19.32 36.35 7.54
C ASP A 451 17.82 36.37 7.18
N ARG A 452 17.13 35.28 7.48
CA ARG A 452 15.72 35.05 7.17
C ARG A 452 14.94 34.77 8.44
N GLU A 453 13.69 35.17 8.40
CA GLU A 453 12.73 34.91 9.43
C GLU A 453 11.60 34.03 8.89
N LEU A 454 11.19 33.05 9.69
CA LEU A 454 9.96 32.29 9.52
C LEU A 454 8.94 32.80 10.54
N THR A 455 7.80 33.25 10.03
CA THR A 455 6.62 33.61 10.82
C THR A 455 5.45 32.70 10.49
N VAL A 456 4.63 32.41 11.49
CA VAL A 456 3.41 31.63 11.33
C VAL A 456 2.26 32.38 11.97
N ALA A 457 1.17 32.54 11.22
CA ALA A 457 -0.11 32.99 11.73
C ALA A 457 -1.15 31.87 11.67
N PHE A 458 -2.02 31.84 12.69
CA PHE A 458 -3.16 30.94 12.81
C PHE A 458 -4.42 31.79 13.00
N ASP A 459 -5.38 31.68 12.08
CA ASP A 459 -6.59 32.51 12.01
C ASP A 459 -6.29 34.02 12.11
N GLY A 460 -5.20 34.46 11.46
CA GLY A 460 -4.76 35.86 11.42
C GLY A 460 -3.91 36.31 12.61
N GLU A 461 -3.72 35.48 13.63
CA GLU A 461 -2.86 35.81 14.78
C GLU A 461 -1.46 35.20 14.62
N MET A 462 -0.40 36.00 14.78
CA MET A 462 0.98 35.49 14.76
C MET A 462 1.25 34.64 16.00
N ILE A 463 1.67 33.39 15.79
CA ILE A 463 1.87 32.42 16.87
C ILE A 463 3.29 31.89 16.99
N ILE A 464 4.10 32.02 15.93
CA ILE A 464 5.51 31.59 15.88
C ILE A 464 6.32 32.62 15.09
N GLN A 465 7.51 32.92 15.61
CA GLN A 465 8.56 33.70 14.97
C GLN A 465 9.91 33.03 15.27
N MET A 466 10.68 32.66 14.25
CA MET A 466 11.99 32.01 14.40
C MET A 466 12.94 32.28 13.23
N LYS A 467 14.24 32.12 13.46
CA LYS A 467 15.26 32.24 12.41
C LYS A 467 15.19 31.09 11.40
N ALA A 468 15.39 31.40 10.13
CA ALA A 468 15.22 30.49 8.98
C ALA A 468 16.42 30.51 8.01
N ASN A 469 17.64 30.43 8.55
CA ASN A 469 18.88 30.60 7.77
C ASN A 469 19.47 29.30 7.19
N SER A 470 18.95 28.15 7.57
CA SER A 470 19.51 26.83 7.24
C SER A 470 19.19 26.39 5.82
N TRP A 471 18.04 26.80 5.28
CA TRP A 471 17.57 26.39 3.96
C TRP A 471 17.13 27.64 3.19
N SER A 472 17.61 27.76 1.95
CA SER A 472 17.38 28.90 1.08
C SER A 472 16.70 28.52 -0.24
N HIS A 473 16.47 27.24 -0.48
CA HIS A 473 15.83 26.72 -1.69
C HIS A 473 15.07 25.45 -1.36
N GLY A 474 13.94 25.19 -2.03
CA GLY A 474 13.21 23.93 -1.91
C GLY A 474 11.74 24.05 -2.29
N PHE A 475 10.96 23.05 -1.89
CA PHE A 475 9.55 22.91 -2.27
C PHE A 475 8.61 23.15 -1.10
N CYS A 476 7.37 23.51 -1.41
CA CYS A 476 6.28 23.53 -0.44
C CYS A 476 5.45 22.25 -0.51
N GLY A 477 4.88 21.82 0.60
CA GLY A 477 4.16 20.54 0.63
C GLY A 477 3.47 20.27 1.95
N MET A 478 3.00 19.03 2.11
CA MET A 478 2.35 18.56 3.33
C MET A 478 2.87 17.17 3.69
N ARG A 479 3.04 16.91 4.99
CA ARG A 479 3.35 15.60 5.56
C ARG A 479 2.38 15.32 6.70
N TRP A 480 1.93 14.09 6.86
CA TRP A 480 1.03 13.75 7.96
C TRP A 480 1.30 12.33 8.46
N LYS A 481 0.87 12.10 9.70
CA LYS A 481 0.88 10.80 10.36
C LYS A 481 -0.33 10.70 11.27
N ASP A 482 -1.20 9.72 11.01
CA ASP A 482 -2.41 9.42 11.78
C ASP A 482 -3.29 10.65 12.00
N ALA A 483 -3.45 11.45 10.95
CA ALA A 483 -4.26 12.64 10.93
C ALA A 483 -5.25 12.60 9.77
N LYS A 484 -6.48 13.05 10.02
CA LYS A 484 -7.47 13.37 9.00
C LYS A 484 -7.46 14.87 8.80
N TRP A 485 -7.46 15.29 7.55
CA TRP A 485 -7.52 16.70 7.24
C TRP A 485 -8.21 16.91 5.90
N TYR A 486 -8.82 18.08 5.80
CA TYR A 486 -9.49 18.57 4.61
C TYR A 486 -8.96 19.97 4.36
N ALA A 487 -8.34 20.16 3.21
CA ALA A 487 -7.88 21.47 2.79
C ALA A 487 -8.88 22.04 1.80
N LYS A 488 -9.47 23.18 2.14
CA LYS A 488 -10.36 23.93 1.25
C LYS A 488 -9.59 24.78 0.26
N SER A 489 -8.43 25.26 0.68
CA SER A 489 -7.60 26.16 -0.12
C SER A 489 -6.13 25.83 0.09
N LEU A 490 -5.34 26.09 -0.96
CA LEU A 490 -3.89 26.08 -0.89
C LEU A 490 -3.39 27.12 -1.89
N GLU A 491 -2.72 28.14 -1.36
CA GLU A 491 -2.04 29.16 -2.13
C GLU A 491 -0.55 29.19 -1.74
N LEU A 492 0.31 29.15 -2.76
CA LEU A 492 1.75 29.28 -2.62
C LEU A 492 2.18 30.52 -3.39
N THR A 493 2.99 31.36 -2.76
CA THR A 493 3.60 32.52 -3.41
C THR A 493 5.07 32.57 -3.03
N GLY A 494 5.97 32.88 -3.96
CA GLY A 494 7.38 33.06 -3.63
C GLY A 494 8.24 33.42 -4.82
N GLU A 495 9.49 33.78 -4.54
CA GLU A 495 10.51 33.96 -5.56
C GLU A 495 10.82 32.60 -6.19
N LEU A 496 10.62 32.51 -7.50
CA LEU A 496 10.84 31.29 -8.26
C LEU A 496 12.33 30.93 -8.25
N ASP A 497 12.65 29.67 -7.96
CA ASP A 497 13.99 29.15 -8.21
C ASP A 497 14.18 28.99 -9.72
N GLU A 498 14.90 29.93 -10.33
CA GLU A 498 15.12 29.94 -11.77
C GLU A 498 15.95 28.77 -12.29
N ASP A 499 16.90 28.27 -11.49
CA ASP A 499 17.75 27.15 -11.90
C ASP A 499 16.92 25.88 -11.95
N TRP A 500 16.09 25.67 -10.92
CA TRP A 500 15.07 24.63 -10.94
C TRP A 500 14.11 24.79 -12.13
N ALA A 501 13.59 26.00 -12.39
CA ALA A 501 12.63 26.24 -13.46
C ALA A 501 13.22 25.96 -14.84
N LYS A 502 14.47 26.39 -15.11
CA LYS A 502 15.19 26.12 -16.36
C LYS A 502 15.35 24.61 -16.58
N ASP A 503 15.70 23.86 -15.54
CA ASP A 503 15.87 22.41 -15.66
C ASP A 503 14.53 21.67 -15.80
N ALA A 504 13.48 22.12 -15.11
CA ALA A 504 12.13 21.58 -15.29
C ALA A 504 11.62 21.79 -16.73
N LEU A 505 11.84 22.97 -17.31
CA LEU A 505 11.43 23.28 -18.68
C LEU A 505 12.17 22.44 -19.73
N LYS A 506 13.48 22.18 -19.55
CA LYS A 506 14.23 21.28 -20.43
C LYS A 506 13.65 19.87 -20.44
N LYS A 507 13.28 19.33 -19.27
CA LYS A 507 12.68 17.98 -19.12
C LYS A 507 11.32 17.86 -19.80
N VAL A 508 10.51 18.92 -19.77
CA VAL A 508 9.22 18.95 -20.48
C VAL A 508 9.41 19.07 -22.00
N GLY A 509 10.40 19.83 -22.46
CA GLY A 509 10.70 20.03 -23.88
C GLY A 509 11.34 18.84 -24.59
N SER A 510 12.06 17.97 -23.88
CA SER A 510 12.73 16.80 -24.46
C SER A 510 11.82 15.59 -24.69
N GLY A 511 10.54 15.66 -24.28
CA GLY A 511 9.62 14.53 -24.35
C GLY A 511 9.95 13.40 -23.36
N ASP A 512 10.91 13.60 -22.46
CA ASP A 512 11.24 12.70 -21.34
C ASP A 512 10.24 12.80 -20.18
N SER A 513 9.04 13.33 -20.43
CA SER A 513 7.91 13.19 -19.51
C SER A 513 7.43 11.73 -19.53
N GLY A 514 8.21 10.87 -18.86
CA GLY A 514 7.96 9.44 -18.73
C GLY A 514 6.51 9.18 -18.33
N GLY A 515 5.84 8.38 -19.15
CA GLY A 515 4.47 7.97 -18.93
C GLY A 515 4.30 7.21 -17.61
N SER A 516 3.15 7.44 -16.95
CA SER A 516 2.47 6.53 -16.03
C SER A 516 3.36 5.65 -15.12
N GLY A 517 4.34 6.25 -14.47
CA GLY A 517 5.21 5.61 -13.49
C GLY A 517 5.95 6.71 -12.75
N GLY A 518 5.97 6.66 -11.41
CA GLY A 518 6.45 7.74 -10.54
C GLY A 518 7.75 8.35 -11.05
N GLY A 519 7.67 9.59 -11.55
CA GLY A 519 8.86 10.35 -11.92
C GLY A 519 9.70 10.51 -10.67
N SER A 520 10.88 9.89 -10.66
CA SER A 520 11.86 10.19 -9.63
C SER A 520 12.17 11.67 -9.72
N LEU A 521 12.05 12.33 -8.58
CA LEU A 521 12.69 13.61 -8.37
C LEU A 521 14.20 13.35 -8.36
N ASP A 522 14.81 13.25 -9.55
CA ASP A 522 16.26 13.25 -9.68
C ASP A 522 16.75 14.67 -9.37
N PHE A 523 17.32 14.80 -8.17
CA PHE A 523 18.12 15.92 -7.69
C PHE A 523 19.59 15.52 -7.65
#